data_AF-A0A401X3S5-F1
#
_entry.id   AF-A0A401X3S5-F1
#
_cell.length_a   1.000
_cell.length_b   1.000
_cell.length_c   1.000
_cell.angle_alpha   90.00
_cell.angle_beta   90.00
_cell.angle_gamma   90.00
#
_symmetry.space_group_name_H-M   'P 1'
#
loop_
_entity.id
_entity.type
_entity.pdbx_description
1 polymer ?
#
loop_
_entity_poly.entity_id
_entity_poly.type
_entity_poly.pdbx_seq_one_letter_code
_entity_poly.pdbx_strand_id
1 'polypeptide(L)'
;MNELHAKRSAALEACFGISLRGKRLYSSLKALNLLRCYRYFKELRNSIMHHNGKAGQTLIAATNDYHSLIAQTNNALGTNTAAPMGTKNAITLGSEIDLSLFGVVGFNDIVLRLMCTLDTEAGLTTFGENAIVRFLRSRVNHRSISGNIKSTARRMANEYGLVGLKEPEIFTQMLASHGISMP
;
A
#
# COMPACT_ATOMS: atom_id res chain seq x y z
N MET A 1 6.76 -9.33 0.26
CA MET A 1 5.40 -9.91 0.11
C MET A 1 5.30 -11.29 0.73
N ASN A 2 6.18 -12.24 0.39
CA ASN A 2 6.13 -13.61 0.93
C ASN A 2 6.12 -13.67 2.46
N GLU A 3 6.95 -12.86 3.13
CA GLU A 3 6.97 -12.80 4.60
C GLU A 3 5.67 -12.25 5.22
N LEU A 4 5.01 -11.29 4.56
CA LEU A 4 3.71 -10.77 5.02
C LEU A 4 2.63 -11.84 4.86
N HIS A 5 2.67 -12.59 3.76
CA HIS A 5 1.73 -13.68 3.51
C HIS A 5 1.89 -14.82 4.53
N ALA A 6 3.13 -15.12 4.95
CA ALA A 6 3.41 -16.14 5.97
C ALA A 6 2.86 -15.78 7.36
N LYS A 7 2.54 -14.51 7.61
CA LYS A 7 2.05 -14.01 8.90
C LYS A 7 0.64 -13.45 8.82
N ARG A 8 -0.20 -13.95 7.91
CA ARG A 8 -1.59 -13.48 7.77
C ARG A 8 -2.45 -13.83 8.98
N SER A 9 -3.34 -12.89 9.33
CA SER A 9 -4.41 -13.10 10.29
C SER A 9 -5.64 -13.61 9.58
N ALA A 10 -6.10 -14.83 9.92
CA ALA A 10 -7.32 -15.39 9.35
C ALA A 10 -8.56 -14.53 9.68
N ALA A 11 -8.59 -13.95 10.89
CA ALA A 11 -9.69 -13.12 11.33
C ALA A 11 -9.75 -11.79 10.56
N LEU A 12 -8.63 -11.07 10.46
CA LEU A 12 -8.61 -9.81 9.70
C LEU A 12 -8.82 -10.04 8.20
N GLU A 13 -8.32 -11.15 7.67
CA GLU A 13 -8.57 -11.56 6.28
C GLU A 13 -10.07 -11.71 6.01
N ALA A 14 -10.79 -12.43 6.86
CA ALA A 14 -12.24 -12.61 6.73
C ALA A 14 -13.01 -11.30 6.92
N CYS A 15 -12.57 -10.47 7.86
CA CYS A 15 -13.27 -9.25 8.24
C CYS A 15 -13.08 -8.09 7.26
N PHE A 16 -11.85 -7.89 6.80
CA PHE A 16 -11.42 -6.70 6.05
C PHE A 16 -10.77 -7.01 4.71
N GLY A 17 -10.36 -8.26 4.45
CA GLY A 17 -9.57 -8.62 3.27
C GLY A 17 -10.25 -8.22 1.95
N ILE A 18 -11.54 -8.50 1.80
CA ILE A 18 -12.30 -8.11 0.60
C ILE A 18 -12.37 -6.59 0.46
N SER A 19 -12.67 -5.88 1.55
CA SER A 19 -12.85 -4.42 1.53
C SER A 19 -11.53 -3.69 1.25
N LEU A 20 -10.42 -4.14 1.85
CA LEU A 20 -9.11 -3.52 1.66
C LEU A 20 -8.53 -3.82 0.27
N ARG A 21 -8.64 -5.06 -0.22
CA ARG A 21 -8.17 -5.43 -1.56
C ARG A 21 -9.06 -4.94 -2.69
N GLY A 22 -10.32 -4.62 -2.39
CA GLY A 22 -11.24 -3.99 -3.34
C GLY A 22 -10.94 -2.52 -3.64
N LYS A 23 -9.99 -1.90 -2.93
CA LYS A 23 -9.59 -0.51 -3.20
C LYS A 23 -8.94 -0.38 -4.58
N ARG A 24 -9.33 0.67 -5.33
CA ARG A 24 -8.80 0.97 -6.69
C ARG A 24 -7.28 0.97 -6.79
N LEU A 25 -6.59 1.41 -5.73
CA LEU A 25 -5.13 1.57 -5.70
C LEU A 25 -4.39 0.30 -5.24
N TYR A 26 -5.09 -0.72 -4.75
CA TYR A 26 -4.47 -1.97 -4.34
C TYR A 26 -3.98 -2.76 -5.58
N SER A 27 -2.71 -3.18 -5.56
CA SER A 27 -2.07 -3.80 -6.72
C SER A 27 -0.93 -4.77 -6.33
N SER A 28 -1.21 -5.75 -5.46
CA SER A 28 -0.19 -6.67 -4.93
C SER A 28 0.56 -7.49 -5.98
N LEU A 29 -0.14 -7.99 -7.00
CA LEU A 29 0.48 -8.75 -8.11
C LEU A 29 1.50 -7.93 -8.90
N LYS A 30 1.41 -6.59 -8.84
CA LYS A 30 2.30 -5.67 -9.55
C LYS A 30 3.22 -4.92 -8.60
N ALA A 31 3.29 -5.28 -7.32
CA ALA A 31 4.09 -4.56 -6.32
C ALA A 31 5.58 -4.48 -6.70
N LEU A 32 6.16 -5.56 -7.24
CA LEU A 32 7.55 -5.56 -7.72
C LEU A 32 7.73 -4.64 -8.93
N ASN A 33 6.76 -4.60 -9.85
CA ASN A 33 6.78 -3.69 -11.00
C ASN A 33 6.72 -2.23 -10.53
N LEU A 34 5.82 -1.93 -9.59
CA LEU A 34 5.70 -0.61 -8.98
C LEU A 34 6.99 -0.18 -8.27
N LEU A 35 7.71 -1.11 -7.62
CA LEU A 35 9.03 -0.83 -7.02
C LEU A 35 10.10 -0.51 -8.06
N ARG A 36 10.11 -1.20 -9.21
CA ARG A 36 11.02 -0.86 -10.32
C ARG A 36 10.74 0.54 -10.85
N CYS A 37 9.47 0.93 -10.97
CA CYS A 37 9.09 2.28 -11.38
C CYS A 37 9.48 3.33 -10.32
N TYR A 38 9.23 3.03 -9.04
CA TYR A 38 9.67 3.88 -7.94
C TYR A 38 11.19 4.09 -7.96
N ARG A 39 11.98 3.04 -8.20
CA ARG A 39 13.44 3.13 -8.34
C ARG A 39 13.84 4.11 -9.44
N TYR A 40 13.20 4.05 -10.61
CA TYR A 40 13.44 5.01 -11.69
C TYR A 40 13.23 6.47 -11.24
N PHE A 41 12.07 6.79 -10.65
CA PHE A 41 11.79 8.17 -10.19
C PHE A 41 12.69 8.61 -9.02
N LYS A 42 13.07 7.69 -8.14
CA LYS A 42 14.01 7.96 -7.04
C LYS A 42 15.41 8.29 -7.58
N GLU A 43 15.91 7.53 -8.56
CA GLU A 43 17.19 7.85 -9.20
C GLU A 43 17.12 9.14 -10.03
N LEU A 44 15.97 9.44 -10.65
CA LEU A 44 15.74 10.70 -11.36
C LEU A 44 15.89 11.90 -10.42
N ARG A 45 15.21 11.85 -9.25
CA ARG A 45 15.36 12.87 -8.20
C ARG A 45 16.79 12.95 -7.68
N ASN A 46 17.47 11.81 -7.50
CA ASN A 46 18.86 11.79 -7.04
C ASN A 46 19.81 12.47 -8.03
N SER A 47 19.64 12.26 -9.33
CA SER A 47 20.42 12.96 -10.34
C SER A 47 20.16 14.47 -10.33
N ILE A 48 18.90 14.89 -10.15
CA ILE A 48 18.57 16.32 -10.03
C ILE A 48 19.24 16.94 -8.80
N MET A 49 19.09 16.32 -7.63
CA MET A 49 19.51 16.91 -6.37
C MET A 49 21.01 16.78 -6.08
N HIS A 50 21.66 15.73 -6.59
CA HIS A 50 23.05 15.41 -6.21
C HIS A 50 24.04 15.40 -7.38
N HIS A 51 23.56 15.39 -8.63
CA HIS A 51 24.42 15.35 -9.82
C HIS A 51 24.23 16.60 -10.70
N ASN A 52 23.89 17.74 -10.09
CA ASN A 52 23.67 19.02 -10.78
C ASN A 52 22.70 18.91 -11.96
N GLY A 53 21.60 18.17 -11.81
CA GLY A 53 20.64 17.99 -12.90
C GLY A 53 21.08 17.04 -14.01
N LYS A 54 22.22 16.35 -13.89
CA LYS A 54 22.77 15.50 -14.94
C LYS A 54 22.54 14.01 -14.68
N ALA A 55 22.27 13.28 -15.76
CA ALA A 55 22.05 11.84 -15.70
C ALA A 55 23.34 11.07 -15.42
N GLY A 56 23.34 10.30 -14.33
CA GLY A 56 24.43 9.38 -13.96
C GLY A 56 24.14 7.94 -14.34
N GLN A 57 25.13 7.06 -14.14
CA GLN A 57 25.02 5.64 -14.52
C GLN A 57 23.88 4.90 -13.80
N THR A 58 23.59 5.25 -12.55
CA THR A 58 22.49 4.65 -11.78
C THR A 58 21.12 4.99 -12.37
N LEU A 59 20.94 6.22 -12.84
CA LEU A 59 19.72 6.65 -13.53
C LEU A 59 19.57 5.93 -14.88
N ILE A 60 20.66 5.77 -15.65
CA ILE A 60 20.61 5.04 -16.92
C ILE A 60 20.17 3.59 -16.70
N ALA A 61 20.77 2.90 -15.72
CA ALA A 61 20.37 1.54 -15.39
C ALA A 61 18.89 1.45 -14.98
N ALA A 62 18.43 2.35 -14.10
CA ALA A 62 17.04 2.38 -13.68
C ALA A 62 16.06 2.73 -14.82
N THR A 63 16.48 3.58 -15.76
CA THR A 63 15.69 3.94 -16.96
C THR A 63 15.54 2.75 -17.89
N ASN A 64 16.61 2.00 -18.14
CA ASN A 64 16.57 0.79 -18.97
C ASN A 64 15.67 -0.28 -18.33
N ASP A 65 15.79 -0.49 -17.02
CA ASP A 65 14.92 -1.40 -16.26
C ASP A 65 13.45 -0.99 -16.38
N TYR A 66 13.15 0.31 -16.34
CA TYR A 66 11.81 0.86 -16.45
C TYR A 66 11.23 0.70 -17.88
N HIS A 67 11.99 1.05 -18.90
CA HIS A 67 11.57 0.89 -20.29
C HIS A 67 11.32 -0.57 -20.66
N SER A 68 12.21 -1.48 -20.22
CA SER A 68 12.01 -2.92 -20.42
C SER A 68 10.71 -3.41 -19.80
N LEU A 69 10.37 -2.94 -18.59
CA LEU A 69 9.14 -3.30 -17.90
C LEU A 69 7.89 -2.82 -18.66
N ILE A 70 7.88 -1.57 -19.13
CA ILE A 70 6.72 -1.01 -19.84
C ILE A 70 6.53 -1.68 -21.21
N ALA A 71 7.62 -1.95 -21.92
CA ALA A 71 7.58 -2.58 -23.24
C ALA A 71 6.98 -4.00 -23.20
N GLN A 72 7.16 -4.72 -22.09
CA GLN A 72 6.69 -6.09 -21.94
C GLN A 72 5.21 -6.21 -21.55
N THR A 73 4.56 -5.15 -21.07
CA THR A 73 3.19 -5.26 -20.55
C THR A 73 2.39 -3.97 -20.70
N ASN A 74 1.40 -3.97 -21.59
CA ASN A 74 0.45 -2.87 -21.81
C ASN A 74 -0.32 -2.40 -20.55
N ASN A 75 -0.29 -3.19 -19.46
CA ASN A 75 -0.87 -2.87 -18.16
C ASN A 75 0.10 -3.18 -17.00
N ALA A 76 1.41 -2.93 -17.18
CA ALA A 76 2.44 -3.26 -16.19
C ALA A 76 2.16 -2.66 -14.79
N LEU A 77 1.42 -1.54 -14.75
CA LEU A 77 1.23 -0.69 -13.57
C LEU A 77 -0.19 -0.72 -12.97
N GLY A 78 -1.17 -1.34 -13.63
CA GLY A 78 -2.56 -1.31 -13.13
C GLY A 78 -3.26 0.03 -13.36
N THR A 79 -2.76 0.82 -14.31
CA THR A 79 -3.29 2.12 -14.71
C THR A 79 -3.90 2.01 -16.11
N ASN A 80 -5.04 2.68 -16.33
CA ASN A 80 -5.61 2.85 -17.68
C ASN A 80 -4.90 3.95 -18.47
N THR A 81 -4.00 4.70 -17.82
CA THR A 81 -3.18 5.74 -18.43
C THR A 81 -1.84 5.21 -18.89
N ALA A 82 -1.31 5.79 -19.97
CA ALA A 82 0.05 5.54 -20.45
C ALA A 82 1.07 5.63 -19.31
N ALA A 83 2.10 4.78 -19.33
CA ALA A 83 3.10 4.76 -18.28
C ALA A 83 3.79 6.14 -18.19
N PRO A 84 3.91 6.73 -17.00
CA PRO A 84 4.39 8.10 -16.88
C PRO A 84 5.87 8.20 -17.22
N MET A 85 6.22 8.97 -18.25
CA MET A 85 7.61 9.30 -18.52
C MET A 85 8.04 10.47 -17.63
N GLY A 86 9.08 10.24 -16.82
CA GLY A 86 9.60 11.25 -15.89
C GLY A 86 10.28 12.42 -16.58
N THR A 87 10.71 12.24 -17.83
CA THR A 87 11.45 13.24 -18.61
C THR A 87 10.79 13.51 -19.95
N LYS A 88 11.03 14.72 -20.50
CA LYS A 88 10.61 15.07 -21.87
C LYS A 88 11.57 14.54 -22.93
N ASN A 89 12.85 14.44 -22.56
CA ASN A 89 13.94 14.03 -23.44
C ASN A 89 14.44 12.63 -23.09
N ALA A 90 15.10 12.00 -24.06
CA ALA A 90 15.82 10.75 -23.84
C ALA A 90 16.98 10.98 -22.85
N ILE A 91 17.12 10.09 -21.88
CA ILE A 91 18.15 10.18 -20.85
C ILE A 91 19.42 9.49 -21.35
N THR A 92 20.47 10.27 -21.62
CA THR A 92 21.82 9.77 -21.94
C THR A 92 22.81 10.18 -20.86
N LEU A 93 23.91 9.45 -20.70
CA LEU A 93 24.88 9.74 -19.64
C LEU A 93 25.42 11.18 -19.77
N GLY A 94 25.37 11.93 -18.68
CA GLY A 94 25.81 13.33 -18.62
C GLY A 94 24.84 14.36 -19.18
N SER A 95 23.72 13.93 -19.80
CA SER A 95 22.68 14.85 -20.28
C SER A 95 21.93 15.52 -19.14
N GLU A 96 21.41 16.71 -19.41
CA GLU A 96 20.54 17.42 -18.49
C GLU A 96 19.14 16.79 -18.43
N ILE A 97 18.60 16.74 -17.22
CA ILE A 97 17.29 16.14 -16.94
C ILE A 97 16.22 17.22 -17.05
N ASP A 98 15.40 17.13 -18.10
CA ASP A 98 14.18 17.95 -18.23
C ASP A 98 12.96 17.16 -17.74
N LEU A 99 12.42 17.55 -16.58
CA LEU A 99 11.28 16.91 -15.95
C LEU A 99 9.97 17.14 -16.73
N SER A 100 9.15 16.10 -16.77
CA SER A 100 7.76 16.19 -17.22
C SER A 100 6.82 16.30 -16.02
N LEU A 101 5.93 17.30 -16.02
CA LEU A 101 4.87 17.43 -15.01
C LEU A 101 3.98 16.18 -14.98
N PHE A 102 3.63 15.64 -16.16
CA PHE A 102 2.88 14.39 -16.28
C PHE A 102 3.63 13.21 -15.64
N GLY A 103 4.97 13.18 -15.79
CA GLY A 103 5.84 12.22 -15.13
C GLY A 103 5.72 12.29 -13.60
N VAL A 104 5.72 13.50 -13.03
CA VAL A 104 5.58 13.72 -11.58
C VAL A 104 4.20 13.30 -11.08
N VAL A 105 3.13 13.63 -11.82
CA VAL A 105 1.76 13.20 -11.46
C VAL A 105 1.65 11.68 -11.46
N GLY A 106 2.23 11.01 -12.46
CA GLY A 106 2.24 9.56 -12.51
C GLY A 106 3.10 8.90 -11.43
N PHE A 107 4.20 9.54 -11.02
CA PHE A 107 4.97 9.12 -9.86
C PHE A 107 4.12 9.11 -8.59
N ASN A 108 3.29 10.14 -8.38
CA ASN A 108 2.39 10.18 -7.23
C ASN A 108 1.41 8.99 -7.23
N ASP A 109 0.84 8.62 -8.38
CA ASP A 109 -0.04 7.44 -8.47
C ASP A 109 0.71 6.14 -8.14
N ILE A 110 1.97 5.98 -8.59
CA ILE A 110 2.82 4.83 -8.25
C ILE A 110 3.04 4.75 -6.72
N VAL A 111 3.40 5.86 -6.08
CA VAL A 111 3.63 5.92 -4.63
C VAL A 111 2.35 5.58 -3.87
N LEU A 112 1.21 6.17 -4.26
CA LEU A 112 -0.08 5.92 -3.61
C LEU A 112 -0.50 4.44 -3.74
N ARG A 113 -0.25 3.79 -4.88
CA ARG A 113 -0.52 2.36 -5.05
C ARG A 113 0.39 1.49 -4.21
N LEU A 114 1.68 1.82 -4.14
CA LEU A 114 2.63 1.12 -3.26
C LEU A 114 2.20 1.22 -1.80
N MET A 115 1.92 2.43 -1.31
CA MET A 115 1.45 2.66 0.06
C MET A 115 0.16 1.91 0.33
N CYS A 116 -0.86 2.08 -0.52
CA CYS A 116 -2.15 1.40 -0.36
C CYS A 116 -1.99 -0.14 -0.35
N THR A 117 -1.12 -0.68 -1.18
CA THR A 117 -0.87 -2.13 -1.26
C THR A 117 -0.14 -2.64 -0.02
N LEU A 118 0.92 -1.94 0.40
CA LEU A 118 1.70 -2.31 1.58
C LEU A 118 0.88 -2.17 2.86
N ASP A 119 0.15 -1.07 3.03
CA ASP A 119 -0.72 -0.86 4.20
C ASP A 119 -1.82 -1.90 4.28
N THR A 120 -2.40 -2.28 3.12
CA THR A 120 -3.39 -3.35 3.05
C THR A 120 -2.80 -4.69 3.48
N GLU A 121 -1.66 -5.09 2.90
CA GLU A 121 -1.07 -6.39 3.21
C GLU A 121 -0.50 -6.44 4.64
N ALA A 122 0.08 -5.35 5.13
CA ALA A 122 0.54 -5.23 6.51
C ALA A 122 -0.64 -5.26 7.50
N GLY A 123 -1.74 -4.56 7.19
CA GLY A 123 -2.95 -4.52 8.00
C GLY A 123 -3.64 -5.88 8.15
N LEU A 124 -3.45 -6.80 7.20
CA LEU A 124 -4.02 -8.15 7.22
C LEU A 124 -3.10 -9.20 7.88
N THR A 125 -1.99 -8.77 8.49
CA THR A 125 -1.09 -9.66 9.23
C THR A 125 -1.44 -9.77 10.70
N THR A 126 -0.86 -10.77 11.38
CA THR A 126 -0.91 -10.90 12.84
C THR A 126 -0.27 -9.70 13.56
N PHE A 127 0.66 -8.99 12.92
CA PHE A 127 1.16 -7.72 13.45
C PHE A 127 0.08 -6.63 13.41
N GLY A 128 -0.67 -6.54 12.32
CA GLY A 128 -1.83 -5.65 12.19
C GLY A 128 -2.90 -5.96 13.24
N GLU A 129 -3.18 -7.25 13.44
CA GLU A 129 -4.09 -7.73 14.50
C GLU A 129 -3.64 -7.27 15.88
N ASN A 130 -2.38 -7.52 16.24
CA ASN A 130 -1.82 -7.08 17.51
C ASN A 130 -1.84 -5.55 17.67
N ALA A 131 -1.68 -4.79 16.59
CA ALA A 131 -1.78 -3.34 16.61
C ALA A 131 -3.22 -2.88 16.91
N ILE A 132 -4.22 -3.50 16.28
CA ILE A 132 -5.64 -3.24 16.55
C ILE A 132 -6.00 -3.61 17.99
N VAL A 133 -5.61 -4.79 18.45
CA VAL A 133 -5.84 -5.26 19.83
C VAL A 133 -5.26 -4.27 20.84
N ARG A 134 -4.02 -3.80 20.62
CA ARG A 134 -3.36 -2.82 21.48
C ARG A 134 -4.07 -1.46 21.48
N PHE A 135 -4.45 -0.98 20.30
CA PHE A 135 -5.20 0.25 20.13
C PHE A 135 -6.57 0.19 20.83
N LEU A 136 -7.27 -0.94 20.73
CA LEU A 136 -8.56 -1.12 21.40
C LEU A 136 -8.38 -1.21 22.92
N ARG A 137 -7.36 -1.93 23.41
CA ARG A 137 -7.05 -1.98 24.86
C ARG A 137 -6.78 -0.60 25.46
N SER A 138 -6.13 0.31 24.73
CA SER A 138 -5.89 1.68 25.23
C SER A 138 -7.13 2.58 25.21
N ARG A 139 -8.19 2.18 24.51
CA ARG A 139 -9.45 2.93 24.35
C ARG A 139 -10.58 2.39 25.22
N VAL A 140 -10.60 1.08 25.48
CA VAL A 140 -11.60 0.42 26.32
C VAL A 140 -11.28 0.67 27.81
N ASN A 141 -11.73 1.82 28.33
CA ASN A 141 -11.75 2.11 29.76
C ASN A 141 -12.90 1.32 30.41
N HIS A 142 -12.68 0.11 30.96
CA HIS A 142 -13.55 -0.69 31.86
C HIS A 142 -15.10 -0.65 31.68
N ARG A 143 -15.62 -0.08 30.60
CA ARG A 143 -17.04 0.15 30.36
C ARG A 143 -17.54 -1.08 29.62
N SER A 144 -18.27 -1.90 30.36
CA SER A 144 -19.14 -2.93 29.83
C SER A 144 -19.93 -2.38 28.64
N ILE A 145 -19.71 -2.94 27.45
CA ILE A 145 -20.49 -2.65 26.25
C ILE A 145 -21.70 -3.58 26.22
N SER A 146 -22.63 -3.54 27.18
CA SER A 146 -23.80 -4.43 27.09
C SER A 146 -24.58 -4.16 25.78
N GLY A 147 -24.69 -5.18 24.91
CA GLY A 147 -25.36 -5.05 23.61
C GLY A 147 -25.01 -6.15 22.61
N ASN A 148 -25.89 -6.35 21.63
CA ASN A 148 -25.74 -7.36 20.57
C ASN A 148 -24.35 -7.26 19.90
N ILE A 149 -23.60 -8.38 19.89
CA ILE A 149 -22.25 -8.54 19.33
C ILE A 149 -22.08 -7.86 17.96
N LYS A 150 -23.06 -8.02 17.06
CA LYS A 150 -23.03 -7.40 15.72
C LYS A 150 -23.11 -5.87 15.78
N SER A 151 -23.96 -5.35 16.66
CA SER A 151 -24.12 -3.90 16.85
C SER A 151 -22.91 -3.28 17.52
N THR A 152 -22.28 -4.00 18.45
CA THR A 152 -21.06 -3.58 19.15
C THR A 152 -19.86 -3.52 18.21
N ALA A 153 -19.62 -4.59 17.43
CA ALA A 153 -18.54 -4.62 16.45
C ALA A 153 -18.72 -3.55 15.36
N ARG A 154 -19.96 -3.31 14.89
CA ARG A 154 -20.26 -2.21 13.93
C ARG A 154 -20.11 -0.83 14.56
N ARG A 155 -20.50 -0.64 15.82
CA ARG A 155 -20.31 0.63 16.54
C ARG A 155 -18.84 0.93 16.71
N MET A 156 -18.04 -0.05 17.15
CA MET A 156 -16.59 0.09 17.25
C MET A 156 -15.95 0.34 15.88
N ALA A 157 -16.44 -0.33 14.82
CA ALA A 157 -15.97 -0.06 13.48
C ALA A 157 -16.26 1.38 13.03
N ASN A 158 -17.40 1.95 13.38
CA ASN A 158 -17.74 3.34 13.05
C ASN A 158 -17.02 4.35 13.96
N GLU A 159 -16.91 4.07 15.26
CA GLU A 159 -16.30 4.95 16.28
C GLU A 159 -14.79 5.04 16.12
N TYR A 160 -14.14 3.93 15.74
CA TYR A 160 -12.70 3.83 15.54
C TYR A 160 -12.27 3.85 14.06
N GLY A 161 -13.22 4.12 13.14
CA GLY A 161 -12.92 4.23 11.70
C GLY A 161 -12.49 2.93 11.01
N LEU A 162 -12.82 1.75 11.56
CA LEU A 162 -12.64 0.44 10.93
C LEU A 162 -13.74 0.18 9.88
N VAL A 163 -13.90 1.10 8.95
CA VAL A 163 -14.91 1.06 7.89
C VAL A 163 -14.66 -0.16 6.98
N GLY A 164 -15.72 -0.89 6.65
CA GLY A 164 -15.65 -2.05 5.75
C GLY A 164 -15.59 -3.42 6.43
N LEU A 165 -15.91 -3.51 7.72
CA LEU A 165 -16.08 -4.76 8.44
C LEU A 165 -17.25 -5.59 7.85
N LYS A 166 -16.94 -6.75 7.28
CA LYS A 166 -17.96 -7.66 6.72
C LYS A 166 -18.46 -8.70 7.73
N GLU A 167 -17.53 -9.30 8.47
CA GLU A 167 -17.82 -10.42 9.38
C GLU A 167 -17.61 -10.03 10.86
N PRO A 168 -18.58 -9.33 11.50
CA PRO A 168 -18.43 -8.83 12.86
C PRO A 168 -18.29 -9.93 13.92
N GLU A 169 -18.84 -11.13 13.66
CA GLU A 169 -18.74 -12.27 14.58
C GLU A 169 -17.30 -12.78 14.67
N ILE A 170 -16.63 -12.95 13.53
CA ILE A 170 -15.22 -13.38 13.46
C ILE A 170 -14.31 -12.36 14.13
N PHE A 171 -14.58 -11.06 13.92
CA PHE A 171 -13.84 -9.99 14.58
C PHE A 171 -14.00 -10.05 16.10
N THR A 172 -15.20 -10.34 16.59
CA THR A 172 -15.48 -10.46 18.03
C THR A 172 -14.78 -11.69 18.63
N GLN A 173 -14.80 -12.83 17.93
CA GLN A 173 -14.09 -14.03 18.36
C GLN A 173 -12.57 -13.80 18.44
N MET A 174 -12.01 -13.07 17.48
CA MET A 174 -10.60 -12.65 17.49
C MET A 174 -10.27 -11.76 18.69
N LEU A 175 -11.14 -10.83 19.04
CA LEU A 175 -10.95 -10.01 20.25
C LEU A 175 -11.04 -10.86 21.53
N ALA A 176 -12.00 -11.78 21.59
CA ALA A 176 -12.17 -12.69 22.73
C ALA A 176 -10.95 -13.60 22.93
N SER A 177 -10.35 -14.12 21.86
CA SER A 177 -9.12 -14.94 21.95
C SER A 177 -7.93 -14.15 22.51
N HIS A 178 -7.93 -12.82 22.34
CA HIS A 178 -6.95 -11.91 22.92
C HIS A 178 -7.33 -11.42 24.32
N GLY A 179 -8.33 -12.02 24.97
CA GLY A 179 -8.80 -11.62 26.29
C GLY A 179 -9.46 -10.23 26.32
N ILE A 180 -9.78 -9.66 25.14
CA ILE A 180 -10.64 -8.50 25.05
C ILE A 180 -12.07 -9.04 25.07
N SER A 181 -12.67 -9.04 26.26
CA SER A 181 -14.09 -9.35 26.40
C SER A 181 -14.88 -8.24 25.71
N MET A 182 -15.34 -8.56 24.51
CA MET A 182 -16.59 -8.00 24.00
C MET A 182 -17.68 -8.71 24.83
N PRO A 183 -18.49 -7.97 25.60
CA PRO A 183 -19.62 -8.57 26.30
C PRO A 183 -20.65 -9.16 25.33
#